data_AF-A0A935KVC7-F1
#
_entry.id   AF-A0A935KVC7-F1
#
_cell.length_a   1.000
_cell.length_b   1.000
_cell.length_c   1.000
_cell.angle_alpha   90.00
_cell.angle_beta   90.00
_cell.angle_gamma   90.00
#
_symmetry.space_group_name_H-M   'P 1'
#
loop_
_entity.id
_entity.type
_entity.pdbx_description
1 polymer ?
#
loop_
_entity_poly.entity_id
_entity_poly.type
_entity_poly.pdbx_seq_one_letter_code
_entity_poly.pdbx_strand_id
1 'polypeptide(L)'
;MATNPGRTNLNAWWEFNETSGTRYDAHGAFDMTDVNTVGYTGSGKKGNATDFVAASSEALTRTDEAGLNFTGNWTISGWFNGHTIQNGGTVRFLTKYKASPNTDREFLIQAGSDAKPLIAVYKSDGTGVSAKWGTALTNNT
;
A
#
# COMPACT_ATOMS: atom_id res chain seq x y z
N MET A 1 4.86 -14.62 15.40
CA MET A 1 5.30 -13.71 14.33
C MET A 1 5.30 -14.49 13.02
N ALA A 2 4.77 -13.89 11.96
CA ALA A 2 4.74 -14.53 10.66
C ALA A 2 6.17 -14.71 10.12
N THR A 3 6.42 -15.78 9.36
CA THR A 3 7.74 -15.94 8.74
C THR A 3 7.89 -14.92 7.62
N ASN A 4 8.86 -14.01 7.77
CA ASN A 4 9.22 -13.00 6.78
C ASN A 4 9.49 -13.65 5.40
N PRO A 5 8.88 -13.15 4.31
CA PRO A 5 9.05 -13.71 2.96
C PRO A 5 10.45 -13.51 2.34
N GLY A 6 11.33 -12.66 2.90
CA GLY A 6 12.70 -12.49 2.43
C GLY A 6 13.59 -11.75 3.44
N ARG A 7 14.83 -12.21 3.66
CA ARG A 7 15.75 -11.61 4.65
C ARG A 7 16.89 -10.78 4.05
N THR A 8 17.12 -10.89 2.74
CA THR A 8 18.25 -10.22 2.07
C THR A 8 17.75 -8.96 1.38
N ASN A 9 18.39 -7.82 1.66
CA ASN A 9 18.05 -6.52 1.08
C ASN A 9 16.58 -6.10 1.29
N LEU A 10 15.97 -6.57 2.39
CA LEU A 10 14.66 -6.10 2.81
C LEU A 10 14.86 -4.81 3.63
N ASN A 11 14.06 -3.79 3.36
CA ASN A 11 14.12 -2.55 4.13
C ASN A 11 13.02 -2.51 5.21
N ALA A 12 11.81 -2.96 4.90
CA ALA A 12 10.65 -2.90 5.79
C ALA A 12 9.71 -4.09 5.56
N TRP A 13 9.02 -4.52 6.62
CA TRP A 13 8.00 -5.56 6.54
C TRP A 13 6.92 -5.37 7.61
N TRP A 14 5.70 -5.10 7.17
CA TRP A 14 4.54 -4.99 8.06
C TRP A 14 3.69 -6.26 8.00
N GLU A 15 3.60 -6.97 9.13
CA GLU A 15 2.77 -8.17 9.26
C GLU A 15 1.28 -7.83 9.43
N PHE A 16 0.97 -6.63 9.93
CA PHE A 16 -0.38 -6.16 10.24
C PHE A 16 -1.16 -7.03 11.23
N ASN A 17 -0.46 -7.64 12.20
CA ASN A 17 -1.09 -8.48 13.23
C ASN A 17 -1.79 -7.66 14.33
N GLU A 18 -1.53 -6.37 14.42
CA GLU A 18 -2.22 -5.45 15.32
C GLU A 18 -3.66 -5.20 14.86
N THR A 19 -4.59 -5.20 15.82
CA THR A 19 -6.02 -5.03 15.55
C THR A 19 -6.46 -3.57 15.42
N SER A 20 -5.63 -2.63 15.88
CA SER A 20 -5.83 -1.17 15.79
C SER A 20 -4.54 -0.43 16.19
N GLY A 21 -4.45 0.88 15.91
CA GLY A 21 -3.33 1.72 16.36
C GLY A 21 -2.06 1.56 15.51
N THR A 22 -0.88 1.87 16.07
CA THR A 22 0.38 1.77 15.32
C THR A 22 0.56 0.39 14.68
N ARG A 23 0.89 0.36 13.39
CA ARG A 23 1.26 -0.89 12.69
C ARG A 23 2.77 -0.99 12.65
N TYR A 24 3.31 -1.93 13.40
CA TYR A 24 4.75 -2.03 13.61
C TYR A 24 5.44 -2.66 12.40
N ASP A 25 6.61 -2.11 12.07
CA ASP A 25 7.52 -2.75 11.12
C ASP A 25 8.27 -3.88 11.84
N ALA A 26 8.05 -5.11 11.39
CA ALA A 26 8.64 -6.31 11.96
C ALA A 26 10.08 -6.58 11.45
N HIS A 27 10.63 -5.72 10.58
CA HIS A 27 12.00 -5.83 10.10
C HIS A 27 12.85 -4.60 10.41
N GLY A 28 12.37 -3.41 10.04
CA GLY A 28 13.07 -2.14 10.21
C GLY A 28 12.58 -1.35 11.42
N ALA A 29 12.50 -0.03 11.25
CA ALA A 29 11.94 0.91 12.22
C ALA A 29 10.88 1.81 11.55
N PHE A 30 10.21 1.28 10.52
CA PHE A 30 9.28 2.03 9.68
C PHE A 30 7.81 1.91 10.13
N ASP A 31 7.54 1.97 11.43
CA ASP A 31 6.17 1.93 11.99
C ASP A 31 5.20 2.91 11.31
N MET A 32 3.97 2.48 11.08
CA MET A 32 2.92 3.29 10.46
C MET A 32 1.94 3.81 11.51
N THR A 33 1.52 5.06 11.31
CA THR A 33 0.44 5.72 12.04
C THR A 33 -0.90 5.32 11.44
N ASP A 34 -1.81 4.87 12.29
CA ASP A 34 -3.20 4.61 11.96
C ASP A 34 -3.98 5.92 11.94
N VAL A 35 -4.66 6.16 10.81
CA VAL A 35 -5.50 7.32 10.57
C VAL A 35 -6.93 6.85 10.41
N ASN A 36 -7.81 7.39 11.26
CA ASN A 36 -9.24 7.10 11.30
C ASN A 36 -9.62 5.66 11.68
N THR A 37 -8.78 4.97 12.45
CA THR A 37 -9.05 3.63 13.02
C THR A 37 -9.20 2.56 11.96
N VAL A 38 -8.09 2.19 11.33
CA VAL A 38 -8.02 1.09 10.36
C VAL A 38 -8.36 -0.23 11.07
N GLY A 39 -9.33 -0.94 10.53
CA GLY A 39 -9.77 -2.24 11.03
C GLY A 39 -8.78 -3.38 10.76
N TYR A 40 -9.22 -4.60 11.03
CA TYR A 40 -8.48 -5.81 10.72
C TYR A 40 -9.41 -6.95 10.33
N THR A 41 -8.87 -7.90 9.58
CA THR A 41 -9.49 -9.20 9.32
C THR A 41 -8.51 -10.32 9.65
N GLY A 42 -9.01 -11.42 10.23
CA GLY A 42 -8.23 -12.63 10.49
C GLY A 42 -7.92 -13.47 9.25
N SER A 43 -8.31 -13.01 8.06
CA SER A 43 -8.19 -13.76 6.79
C SER A 43 -6.96 -13.35 5.96
N GLY A 44 -5.94 -12.76 6.59
CA GLY A 44 -4.70 -12.37 5.93
C GLY A 44 -3.88 -13.59 5.47
N LYS A 45 -3.00 -13.38 4.48
CA LYS A 45 -2.09 -14.44 4.00
C LYS A 45 -0.95 -14.75 4.96
N LYS A 46 -0.65 -13.84 5.89
CA LYS A 46 0.45 -13.92 6.86
C LYS A 46 0.01 -13.49 8.27
N GLY A 47 -1.14 -14.00 8.72
CA GLY A 47 -1.77 -13.58 9.98
C GLY A 47 -3.00 -12.73 9.69
N ASN A 48 -3.15 -11.62 10.41
CA ASN A 48 -4.19 -10.66 10.09
C ASN A 48 -3.86 -9.89 8.79
N ALA A 49 -4.85 -9.20 8.25
CA ALA A 49 -4.65 -8.13 7.28
C ALA A 49 -5.40 -6.88 7.77
N THR A 50 -4.90 -5.71 7.42
CA THR A 50 -5.62 -4.46 7.64
C THR A 50 -6.84 -4.38 6.72
N ASP A 51 -7.96 -3.98 7.29
CA ASP A 51 -9.22 -3.80 6.58
C ASP A 51 -9.55 -2.31 6.53
N PHE A 52 -9.80 -1.80 5.31
CA PHE A 52 -9.97 -0.38 5.06
C PHE A 52 -11.39 -0.10 4.55
N VAL A 53 -12.10 0.79 5.23
CA VAL A 53 -13.44 1.21 4.84
C VAL A 53 -13.36 2.58 4.13
N ALA A 54 -13.66 2.58 2.83
CA ALA A 54 -13.54 3.78 1.99
C ALA A 54 -14.33 4.99 2.52
N ALA A 55 -15.51 4.76 3.12
CA ALA A 55 -16.35 5.81 3.68
C ALA A 55 -15.74 6.49 4.93
N SER A 56 -14.77 5.86 5.58
CA SER A 56 -14.14 6.33 6.83
C SER A 56 -12.87 7.16 6.59
N SER A 57 -12.43 7.33 5.34
CA SER A 57 -11.14 7.98 5.02
C SER A 57 -9.95 7.36 5.79
N GLU A 58 -9.97 6.03 5.93
CA GLU A 58 -8.96 5.26 6.66
C GLU A 58 -7.65 5.15 5.88
N ALA A 59 -6.52 5.24 6.59
CA ALA A 59 -5.19 5.05 6.01
C ALA A 59 -4.17 4.60 7.05
N LEU A 60 -3.14 3.90 6.59
CA LEU A 60 -1.87 3.76 7.31
C LEU A 60 -0.85 4.67 6.66
N THR A 61 -0.22 5.52 7.46
CA THR A 61 0.67 6.56 6.94
C THR A 61 1.99 6.61 7.69
N ARG A 62 3.02 7.12 7.05
CA ARG A 62 4.30 7.46 7.67
C ARG A 62 4.85 8.71 7.02
N THR A 63 5.55 9.54 7.79
CA THR A 63 6.37 10.62 7.26
C THR A 63 7.46 10.07 6.34
N ASP A 64 7.82 10.83 5.31
CA ASP A 64 8.89 10.44 4.38
C ASP A 64 10.21 10.21 5.13
N GLU A 65 10.93 9.16 4.72
CA GLU A 65 12.20 8.78 5.32
C GLU A 65 13.09 8.14 4.26
N ALA A 66 14.38 8.51 4.27
CA ALA A 66 15.34 8.13 3.25
C ALA A 66 15.45 6.60 3.03
N GLY A 67 15.22 5.80 4.07
CA GLY A 67 15.26 4.33 3.98
C GLY A 67 14.14 3.70 3.13
N LEU A 68 13.08 4.46 2.82
CA LEU A 68 11.97 4.04 1.95
C LEU A 68 11.95 4.79 0.60
N ASN A 69 12.99 5.59 0.30
CA ASN A 69 13.10 6.27 -0.98
C ASN A 69 13.52 5.28 -2.08
N PHE A 70 12.89 5.36 -3.25
CA PHE A 70 13.22 4.47 -4.35
C PHE A 70 14.45 5.00 -5.08
N THR A 71 15.62 4.45 -4.74
CA THR A 71 16.88 4.72 -5.43
C THR A 71 17.38 3.42 -6.07
N GLY A 72 17.79 3.48 -7.33
CA GLY A 72 18.25 2.29 -8.07
C GLY A 72 17.15 1.25 -8.29
N ASN A 73 17.50 -0.04 -8.14
CA ASN A 73 16.57 -1.15 -8.30
C ASN A 73 15.87 -1.45 -6.98
N TRP A 74 14.56 -1.64 -7.02
CA TRP A 74 13.73 -1.90 -5.84
C TRP A 74 12.70 -2.99 -6.12
N THR A 75 12.09 -3.50 -5.05
CA THR A 75 11.02 -4.49 -5.13
C THR A 75 10.01 -4.22 -4.02
N ILE A 76 8.73 -4.32 -4.37
CA ILE A 76 7.61 -4.27 -3.42
C ILE A 76 6.83 -5.57 -3.61
N SER A 77 6.49 -6.23 -2.51
CA SER A 77 5.72 -7.46 -2.54
C SER A 77 4.69 -7.45 -1.42
N GLY A 78 3.47 -7.89 -1.72
CA GLY A 78 2.41 -8.00 -0.74
C GLY A 78 1.16 -8.64 -1.33
N TRP A 79 0.16 -8.84 -0.47
CA TRP A 79 -1.15 -9.33 -0.85
C TRP A 79 -2.18 -8.24 -0.58
N PHE A 80 -3.10 -8.06 -1.51
CA PHE A 80 -4.24 -7.18 -1.36
C PHE A 80 -5.51 -7.92 -1.78
N ASN A 81 -6.63 -7.57 -1.16
CA ASN A 81 -7.95 -8.05 -1.53
C ASN A 81 -8.89 -6.84 -1.55
N GLY A 82 -9.53 -6.59 -2.69
CA GLY A 82 -10.52 -5.52 -2.80
C GLY A 82 -11.91 -6.08 -2.53
N HIS A 83 -12.54 -5.67 -1.42
CA HIS A 83 -13.93 -6.03 -1.14
C HIS A 83 -14.89 -5.31 -2.12
N THR A 84 -14.68 -4.00 -2.30
CA THR A 84 -15.40 -3.19 -3.29
C THR A 84 -14.41 -2.47 -4.20
N ILE A 85 -14.23 -3.00 -5.40
CA ILE A 85 -13.56 -2.30 -6.49
C ILE A 85 -14.68 -1.64 -7.29
N GLN A 86 -15.00 -0.40 -6.92
CA GLN A 86 -16.09 0.33 -7.56
C GLN A 86 -15.82 0.47 -9.06
N ASN A 87 -16.78 0.01 -9.86
CA ASN A 87 -16.82 0.29 -11.28
C ASN A 87 -16.93 1.82 -11.46
N GLY A 88 -15.87 2.45 -11.99
CA GLY A 88 -15.75 3.92 -12.11
C GLY A 88 -14.90 4.64 -11.05
N GLY A 89 -14.46 3.96 -9.98
CA GLY A 89 -13.61 4.53 -8.92
C GLY A 89 -12.11 4.24 -9.09
N THR A 90 -11.27 4.74 -8.17
CA THR A 90 -9.84 4.38 -8.07
C THR A 90 -9.54 3.93 -6.64
N VAL A 91 -8.97 2.74 -6.49
CA VAL A 91 -8.55 2.20 -5.18
C VAL A 91 -7.04 2.18 -5.11
N ARG A 92 -6.46 2.90 -4.13
CA ARG A 92 -5.01 2.96 -3.92
C ARG A 92 -4.62 1.97 -2.85
N PHE A 93 -3.65 1.11 -3.15
CA PHE A 93 -3.13 0.11 -2.22
C PHE A 93 -1.87 0.61 -1.51
N LEU A 94 -1.00 1.29 -2.24
CA LEU A 94 0.23 1.87 -1.70
C LEU A 94 0.61 3.09 -2.53
N THR A 95 0.95 4.19 -1.87
CA THR A 95 1.38 5.41 -2.56
C THR A 95 2.43 6.14 -1.76
N LYS A 96 3.29 6.84 -2.47
CA LYS A 96 4.14 7.88 -1.90
C LYS A 96 3.94 9.17 -2.67
N TYR A 97 3.56 10.21 -1.93
CA TYR A 97 3.25 11.51 -2.48
C TYR A 97 3.63 12.60 -1.49
N LYS A 98 3.88 13.78 -2.03
CA LYS A 98 4.11 14.98 -1.23
C LYS A 98 2.80 15.37 -0.56
N ALA A 99 2.80 15.54 0.75
CA ALA A 99 1.58 15.88 1.49
C ALA A 99 0.97 17.22 1.03
N SER A 100 1.80 18.17 0.57
CA SER A 100 1.36 19.46 0.04
C SER A 100 2.34 20.03 -1.00
N PRO A 101 1.90 20.37 -2.22
CA PRO A 101 0.59 20.03 -2.79
C PRO A 101 0.49 18.50 -3.00
N ASN A 102 -0.71 17.93 -2.82
CA ASN A 102 -0.98 16.50 -2.96
C ASN A 102 -0.96 15.98 -4.42
N THR A 103 -0.36 16.77 -5.32
CA THR A 103 -0.24 16.51 -6.76
C THR A 103 1.06 15.81 -7.11
N ASP A 104 2.10 15.98 -6.30
CA ASP A 104 3.42 15.41 -6.58
C ASP A 104 3.48 14.00 -6.00
N ARG A 105 3.67 13.01 -6.87
CA ARG A 105 3.78 11.59 -6.49
C ARG A 105 5.17 11.11 -6.84
N GLU A 106 5.72 10.19 -6.06
CA GLU A 106 6.89 9.39 -6.45
C GLU A 106 6.40 8.11 -7.12
N PHE A 107 5.43 7.43 -6.51
CA PHE A 107 4.78 6.28 -7.11
C PHE A 107 3.36 6.05 -6.56
N LEU A 108 2.62 5.19 -7.26
CA LEU A 108 1.38 4.61 -6.77
C LEU A 108 1.21 3.18 -7.29
N ILE A 109 0.56 2.36 -6.48
CA ILE A 109 0.03 1.05 -6.82
C ILE A 109 -1.47 1.12 -6.56
N GLN A 110 -2.28 0.92 -7.60
CA GLN A 110 -3.73 1.10 -7.53
C GLN A 110 -4.47 0.18 -8.48
N ALA A 111 -5.78 0.08 -8.31
CA ALA A 111 -6.71 -0.35 -9.35
C ALA A 111 -7.47 0.88 -9.87
N GLY A 112 -7.44 1.10 -11.18
CA GLY A 112 -8.16 2.20 -11.83
C GLY A 112 -9.65 1.91 -12.03
N SER A 113 -10.33 2.77 -12.78
CA SER A 113 -11.75 2.61 -13.11
C SER A 113 -12.07 1.36 -13.95
N ASP A 114 -11.06 0.81 -14.62
CA ASP A 114 -11.11 -0.47 -15.33
C ASP A 114 -10.85 -1.69 -14.42
N ALA A 115 -10.75 -1.46 -13.11
CA ALA A 115 -10.41 -2.44 -12.08
C ALA A 115 -9.08 -3.18 -12.32
N LYS A 116 -8.24 -2.72 -13.25
CA LYS A 116 -6.96 -3.36 -13.52
C LYS A 116 -5.90 -2.84 -12.54
N PRO A 117 -5.11 -3.75 -11.93
CA PRO A 117 -3.93 -3.36 -11.19
C PRO A 117 -2.97 -2.58 -12.09
N LEU A 118 -2.42 -1.50 -11.54
CA LEU A 118 -1.43 -0.68 -12.20
C LEU A 118 -0.42 -0.12 -11.22
N ILE A 119 0.77 0.14 -11.74
CA ILE A 119 1.85 0.82 -11.06
C ILE A 119 2.22 2.01 -11.91
N ALA A 120 2.34 3.17 -11.28
CA ALA A 120 2.85 4.36 -11.92
C ALA A 120 3.99 4.92 -11.09
N VAL A 121 5.06 5.32 -11.77
CA VAL A 121 6.24 5.94 -11.19
C VAL A 121 6.41 7.29 -11.86
N TYR A 122 6.73 8.29 -11.07
CA TYR A 122 6.80 9.68 -11.49
C TYR A 122 8.18 10.23 -11.22
N LYS A 123 8.63 11.12 -12.10
CA LYS A 123 9.84 11.91 -11.92
C LYS A 123 9.50 13.20 -11.18
N SER A 124 10.53 13.87 -10.68
CA SER A 124 10.40 15.17 -10.01
C SER A 124 9.84 16.29 -10.89
N ASP A 125 9.85 16.13 -12.21
CA ASP A 125 9.26 17.07 -13.17
C ASP A 125 7.74 16.85 -13.41
N GLY A 126 7.13 15.89 -12.69
CA GLY A 126 5.72 15.56 -12.79
C GLY A 126 5.36 14.60 -13.93
N THR A 127 6.32 14.24 -14.80
CA THR A 127 6.11 13.20 -15.81
C THR A 127 6.11 11.82 -15.17
N GLY A 128 5.30 10.89 -15.70
CA GLY A 128 5.21 9.54 -15.16
C GLY A 128 5.08 8.49 -16.25
N VAL A 129 5.52 7.28 -15.91
CA VAL A 129 5.28 6.07 -16.69
C VAL A 129 4.40 5.14 -15.88
N SER A 130 3.52 4.41 -16.56
CA SER A 130 2.66 3.43 -15.89
C SER A 130 2.64 2.11 -16.63
N ALA A 131 2.49 1.04 -15.87
CA ALA A 131 2.28 -0.30 -16.38
C ALA A 131 1.03 -0.88 -15.73
N LYS A 132 0.09 -1.34 -16.55
CA LYS A 132 -1.05 -2.16 -16.12
C LYS A 132 -0.68 -3.63 -16.26
N TRP A 133 -1.18 -4.47 -15.38
CA TRP A 133 -0.99 -5.91 -15.49
C TRP A 133 -2.25 -6.70 -15.12
N GLY A 134 -2.23 -7.98 -15.44
CA GLY A 134 -3.26 -8.92 -15.04
C GLY A 134 -4.64 -8.65 -15.66
N THR A 135 -5.63 -9.30 -15.07
CA THR A 135 -7.05 -9.11 -15.39
C THR A 135 -7.65 -8.03 -14.51
N ALA A 136 -8.86 -7.58 -14.86
CA ALA A 136 -9.66 -6.78 -13.94
C ALA A 136 -9.84 -7.56 -12.63
N LEU A 137 -9.58 -6.89 -11.52
CA LEU A 137 -9.88 -7.44 -10.21
C LEU A 137 -11.40 -7.49 -10.04
N THR A 138 -11.90 -8.59 -9.52
CA THR A 138 -13.31 -8.77 -9.20
C THR A 138 -13.51 -8.62 -7.71
N ASN A 139 -14.68 -8.14 -7.30
CA ASN A 139 -15.07 -8.19 -5.90
C ASN A 139 -15.07 -9.65 -5.45
N ASN A 140 -14.59 -9.89 -4.23
CA ASN A 140 -14.71 -11.19 -3.60
C ASN A 140 -16.12 -11.26 -2.99
N THR A 141 -17.06 -11.89 -3.69
CA THR A 141 -18.43 -12.16 -3.20
C THR A 141 -18.43 -13.24 -2.12
#